data_AF-A0A3D4MLU5-F1
#
_entry.id   AF-A0A3D4MLU5-F1
#
_cell.length_a   1.000
_cell.length_b   1.000
_cell.length_c   1.000
_cell.angle_alpha   90.00
_cell.angle_beta   90.00
_cell.angle_gamma   90.00
#
_symmetry.space_group_name_H-M   'P 1'
#
loop_
_entity.id
_entity.type
_entity.pdbx_description
1 polymer ?
#
loop_
_entity_poly.entity_id
_entity_poly.type
_entity_poly.pdbx_seq_one_letter_code
_entity_poly.pdbx_strand_id
1 'polypeptide(L)'
;MFIGSVIISVITIIFLILSVLFKPTIKIKNLELQTFWIVTLIGALLLILFKMIPLKELFNSLTQSSSVNPLKILILFISISFLSIVLDELGFFNYISIKAINLVKNNQWSLFFIIYFLVAILTIFTSNDIVILTFTPFICYFSKKGKINPIPYLVMEFINANTYSMLLSIGNPTNIYLSASFNISFLTYFIKMLIPTLFASLASLLVLIILFRSELNKPISNIKITEIPLKNKNW
;
A
#
# COMPACT_ATOMS: atom_id res chain seq x y z
N MET A 1 -24.57 -27.36 -6.13
CA MET A 1 -24.05 -26.01 -6.44
C MET A 1 -23.06 -25.55 -5.38
N PHE A 2 -23.47 -25.37 -4.13
CA PHE A 2 -22.60 -24.88 -3.05
C PHE A 2 -21.28 -25.65 -2.83
N ILE A 3 -21.33 -26.98 -2.81
CA ILE A 3 -20.12 -27.82 -2.61
C ILE A 3 -19.12 -27.62 -3.75
N GLY A 4 -19.59 -27.55 -5.00
CA GLY A 4 -18.71 -27.33 -6.15
C GLY A 4 -18.04 -25.94 -6.14
N SER A 5 -18.75 -24.90 -5.69
CA SER A 5 -18.17 -23.56 -5.60
C SER A 5 -17.11 -23.48 -4.50
N VAL A 6 -17.31 -24.20 -3.39
CA VAL A 6 -16.30 -24.32 -2.33
C VAL A 6 -15.06 -25.03 -2.86
N ILE A 7 -15.22 -26.16 -3.57
CA ILE A 7 -14.09 -26.92 -4.14
C ILE A 7 -13.27 -26.05 -5.10
N ILE A 8 -13.93 -25.40 -6.07
CA ILE A 8 -13.24 -24.54 -7.05
C ILE A 8 -12.52 -23.38 -6.34
N SER A 9 -13.14 -22.77 -5.33
CA SER A 9 -12.54 -21.67 -4.58
C SER A 9 -11.30 -22.12 -3.80
N VAL A 10 -11.37 -23.26 -3.11
CA VAL A 10 -10.23 -23.81 -2.35
C VAL A 10 -9.07 -24.16 -3.28
N ILE A 11 -9.35 -24.82 -4.41
CA ILE A 11 -8.33 -25.14 -5.42
C ILE A 11 -7.68 -23.85 -5.95
N THR A 12 -8.50 -22.85 -6.29
CA THR A 12 -8.00 -21.56 -6.79
C THR A 12 -7.10 -20.87 -5.78
N ILE A 13 -7.45 -20.88 -4.49
CA ILE A 13 -6.64 -20.30 -3.41
C ILE A 13 -5.29 -21.04 -3.29
N ILE A 14 -5.30 -22.38 -3.30
CA ILE A 14 -4.06 -23.17 -3.23
C ILE A 14 -3.15 -22.86 -4.41
N PHE A 15 -3.68 -22.85 -5.63
CA PHE A 15 -2.91 -22.51 -6.83
C PHE A 15 -2.43 -21.06 -6.84
N LEU A 16 -3.19 -20.12 -6.29
CA LEU A 16 -2.78 -18.73 -6.15
C LEU A 16 -1.56 -18.64 -5.22
N ILE A 17 -1.63 -19.28 -4.05
CA ILE A 17 -0.52 -19.29 -3.08
C ILE A 17 0.73 -19.89 -3.73
N LEU A 18 0.59 -21.05 -4.39
CA LEU A 18 1.71 -21.68 -5.11
C LEU A 18 2.27 -20.75 -6.19
N SER A 19 1.41 -20.11 -6.98
CA SER A 19 1.85 -19.21 -8.05
C SER A 19 2.52 -17.95 -7.52
N VAL A 20 2.08 -17.41 -6.39
CA VAL A 20 2.76 -16.26 -5.74
C VAL A 20 4.14 -16.65 -5.22
N LEU A 21 4.29 -17.86 -4.68
CA LEU A 21 5.57 -18.36 -4.16
C LEU A 21 6.58 -18.67 -5.29
N PHE A 22 6.12 -19.35 -6.35
CA PHE A 22 6.98 -19.74 -7.46
C PHE A 22 7.21 -18.63 -8.50
N LYS A 23 6.41 -17.56 -8.47
CA LYS A 23 6.47 -16.41 -9.39
C LYS A 23 6.64 -16.83 -10.87
N PRO A 24 5.72 -17.64 -11.43
CA PRO A 24 5.83 -18.10 -12.81
C PRO A 24 5.80 -16.91 -13.77
N THR A 25 6.83 -16.82 -14.61
CA THR A 25 6.95 -15.81 -15.65
C THR A 25 6.76 -16.43 -17.02
N ILE A 26 5.95 -15.78 -17.85
CA ILE A 26 5.89 -16.09 -19.28
C ILE A 26 6.67 -15.00 -20.01
N LYS A 27 7.67 -15.42 -20.78
CA LYS A 27 8.41 -14.51 -21.67
C LYS A 27 7.73 -14.49 -23.02
N ILE A 28 7.14 -13.35 -23.39
CA ILE A 28 6.63 -13.11 -24.73
C ILE A 28 7.54 -12.05 -25.37
N LYS A 29 8.42 -12.50 -26.27
CA LYS A 29 9.45 -11.66 -26.89
C LYS A 29 10.31 -10.94 -25.84
N ASN A 30 10.22 -9.60 -25.75
CA ASN A 30 10.96 -8.76 -24.79
C ASN A 30 10.18 -8.46 -23.50
N LEU A 31 8.96 -8.98 -23.34
CA LEU A 31 8.13 -8.75 -22.16
C LEU A 31 8.15 -9.98 -21.26
N GLU A 32 8.66 -9.82 -20.04
CA GLU A 32 8.52 -10.81 -18.98
C GLU A 32 7.26 -10.47 -18.17
N LEU A 33 6.23 -11.29 -18.30
CA LEU A 33 4.97 -11.09 -17.59
C LEU A 33 4.86 -12.10 -16.45
N GLN A 34 4.67 -11.60 -15.23
CA GLN A 34 4.31 -12.44 -14.09
C GLN A 34 2.85 -12.87 -14.21
N THR A 35 2.58 -14.15 -13.97
CA THR A 35 1.28 -14.78 -14.28
C THR A 35 0.46 -15.18 -13.06
N PHE A 36 0.89 -14.81 -11.86
CA PHE A 36 0.21 -15.19 -10.62
C PHE A 36 -1.28 -14.76 -10.58
N TRP A 37 -1.63 -13.66 -11.24
CA TRP A 37 -3.01 -13.13 -11.32
C TRP A 37 -3.92 -13.93 -12.25
N ILE A 38 -3.38 -14.73 -13.17
CA ILE A 38 -4.18 -15.51 -14.12
C ILE A 38 -4.97 -16.60 -13.39
N VAL A 39 -4.41 -17.15 -12.32
CA VAL A 39 -5.03 -18.23 -11.53
C VAL A 39 -6.38 -17.81 -10.95
N THR A 40 -6.46 -16.62 -10.35
CA THR A 40 -7.71 -16.11 -9.78
C THR A 40 -8.74 -15.81 -10.85
N LEU A 41 -8.28 -15.33 -12.01
CA LEU A 41 -9.15 -15.05 -13.15
C LEU A 41 -9.75 -16.35 -13.72
N ILE A 42 -8.94 -17.40 -13.88
CA ILE A 42 -9.41 -18.73 -14.29
C ILE A 42 -10.41 -19.28 -13.27
N GLY A 43 -10.11 -19.21 -11.97
CA GLY A 43 -11.03 -19.65 -10.93
C GLY A 43 -12.39 -18.96 -10.99
N ALA A 44 -12.41 -17.63 -11.17
CA ALA A 44 -13.64 -16.87 -11.35
C ALA A 44 -14.40 -17.26 -12.64
N LEU A 45 -13.68 -17.45 -13.75
CA LEU A 45 -14.28 -17.89 -15.01
C LEU A 45 -14.92 -19.28 -14.91
N LEU A 46 -14.27 -20.21 -14.20
CA LEU A 46 -14.81 -21.56 -13.96
C LEU A 46 -16.12 -21.49 -13.17
N LEU A 47 -16.20 -20.67 -12.12
CA LEU A 47 -17.43 -20.47 -11.35
C LEU A 47 -18.58 -19.93 -12.21
N ILE A 48 -18.28 -19.01 -13.14
CA ILE A 48 -19.26 -18.46 -14.08
C ILE A 48 -19.67 -19.51 -15.12
N LEU A 49 -18.71 -20.26 -15.67
CA LEU A 49 -18.95 -21.26 -16.71
C LEU A 49 -19.81 -22.43 -16.20
N PHE A 50 -19.60 -22.86 -14.95
CA PHE A 50 -20.47 -23.83 -14.28
C PHE A 50 -21.80 -23.25 -13.79
N LYS A 51 -22.13 -22.01 -14.18
CA LYS A 51 -23.35 -21.26 -13.82
C LYS A 51 -23.58 -21.20 -12.31
N MET A 52 -22.52 -21.22 -11.51
CA MET A 52 -22.61 -21.26 -10.04
C MET A 52 -23.11 -19.94 -9.45
N ILE A 53 -23.01 -18.86 -10.23
CA ILE A 53 -23.53 -17.54 -9.93
C ILE A 53 -24.30 -17.04 -11.17
N PRO A 54 -25.54 -16.56 -11.02
CA PRO A 54 -26.27 -15.91 -12.12
C PRO A 54 -25.53 -14.66 -12.62
N LEU A 55 -25.34 -14.55 -13.94
CA LEU A 55 -24.66 -13.40 -14.56
C LEU A 55 -25.30 -12.05 -14.16
N LYS A 56 -26.61 -12.01 -14.00
CA LYS A 56 -27.34 -10.80 -13.59
C LYS A 56 -26.95 -10.34 -12.18
N GLU A 57 -26.74 -11.27 -11.25
CA GLU A 57 -26.27 -10.95 -9.90
C GLU A 57 -24.82 -10.44 -9.93
N LEU A 58 -23.95 -11.09 -10.72
CA LEU A 58 -22.56 -10.65 -10.92
C LEU A 58 -22.49 -9.20 -11.44
N PHE A 59 -23.25 -8.89 -12.50
CA PHE A 59 -23.29 -7.54 -13.07
C PHE A 59 -23.84 -6.52 -12.09
N ASN A 60 -24.88 -6.87 -11.34
CA ASN A 60 -25.44 -5.99 -10.31
C ASN A 60 -24.41 -5.72 -9.20
N SER A 61 -23.66 -6.73 -8.75
CA SER A 61 -22.60 -6.54 -7.73
C SER A 61 -21.44 -5.69 -8.23
N LEU A 62 -21.07 -5.79 -9.52
CA LEU A 62 -20.01 -4.99 -10.13
C LEU A 62 -20.43 -3.53 -10.36
N THR A 63 -21.72 -3.27 -10.58
CA THR A 63 -22.25 -1.93 -10.88
C THR A 63 -22.93 -1.26 -9.68
N GLN A 64 -23.01 -1.95 -8.55
CA GLN A 64 -23.68 -1.43 -7.36
C GLN A 64 -23.03 -0.12 -6.89
N SER A 65 -23.87 0.85 -6.53
CA SER A 65 -23.47 2.18 -6.07
C SER A 65 -22.85 2.18 -4.66
N SER A 66 -22.40 1.04 -4.16
CA SER A 66 -21.74 0.96 -2.87
C SER A 66 -20.38 1.70 -2.92
N SER A 67 -19.95 2.16 -1.74
CA SER A 67 -18.61 2.74 -1.54
C SER A 67 -17.50 1.71 -1.79
N VAL A 68 -17.81 0.41 -1.68
CA VAL A 68 -16.91 -0.72 -1.94
C VAL A 68 -17.21 -1.36 -3.30
N ASN A 69 -17.30 -0.55 -4.35
CA ASN A 69 -17.44 -1.07 -5.70
C ASN A 69 -16.04 -1.50 -6.22
N PRO A 70 -15.84 -2.76 -6.65
CA PRO A 70 -14.55 -3.25 -7.10
C PRO A 70 -13.93 -2.44 -8.25
N LEU A 71 -14.75 -1.94 -9.18
CA LEU A 71 -14.28 -1.12 -10.30
C LEU A 71 -13.75 0.23 -9.83
N LYS A 72 -14.42 0.87 -8.85
CA LYS A 72 -13.95 2.14 -8.29
C LYS A 72 -12.59 1.97 -7.61
N ILE A 73 -12.39 0.87 -6.89
CA ILE A 73 -11.12 0.53 -6.23
C ILE A 73 -10.02 0.32 -7.28
N LEU A 74 -10.30 -0.43 -8.36
CA LEU A 74 -9.34 -0.64 -9.45
C LEU A 74 -8.96 0.68 -10.14
N ILE A 75 -9.92 1.53 -10.45
CA ILE A 75 -9.68 2.85 -11.06
C ILE A 75 -8.82 3.71 -10.15
N LEU A 76 -9.10 3.73 -8.84
CA LEU A 76 -8.32 4.46 -7.84
C LEU A 76 -6.85 3.99 -7.83
N PHE A 77 -6.62 2.67 -7.78
CA PHE A 77 -5.27 2.11 -7.78
C PHE A 77 -4.49 2.42 -9.06
N ILE A 78 -5.13 2.29 -10.22
CA ILE A 78 -4.53 2.62 -11.51
C ILE A 78 -4.17 4.11 -11.55
N SER A 79 -5.10 4.98 -11.14
CA SER A 79 -4.92 6.44 -11.18
C SER A 79 -3.77 6.89 -10.29
N ILE A 80 -3.66 6.36 -9.07
CA ILE A 80 -2.61 6.73 -8.12
C ILE A 80 -1.26 6.14 -8.52
N SER A 81 -1.24 4.91 -9.02
CA SER A 81 -0.01 4.31 -9.56
C SER A 81 0.52 5.12 -10.73
N PHE A 82 -0.37 5.53 -11.65
CA PHE A 82 -0.02 6.38 -12.77
C PHE A 82 0.50 7.75 -12.31
N LEU A 83 -0.19 8.40 -11.37
CA LEU A 83 0.26 9.69 -10.80
C LEU A 83 1.64 9.56 -10.15
N SER A 84 1.90 8.50 -9.39
CA SER A 84 3.19 8.24 -8.76
C SER A 84 4.32 8.14 -9.79
N ILE A 85 4.09 7.40 -10.89
CA ILE A 85 5.06 7.29 -12.00
C ILE A 85 5.33 8.66 -12.64
N VAL A 86 4.28 9.44 -12.91
CA VAL A 86 4.41 10.78 -13.51
C VAL A 86 5.19 11.71 -12.59
N LEU A 87 4.90 11.72 -11.29
CA LEU A 87 5.63 12.52 -10.30
C LEU A 87 7.10 12.11 -10.22
N ASP A 88 7.40 10.81 -10.30
CA ASP A 88 8.78 10.32 -10.30
C ASP A 88 9.56 10.80 -11.55
N GLU A 89 8.95 10.67 -12.74
CA GLU A 89 9.55 11.17 -14.00
C GLU A 89 9.75 12.69 -14.02
N LEU A 90 8.90 13.45 -13.32
CA LEU A 90 9.06 14.89 -13.11
C LEU A 90 10.16 15.23 -12.09
N GLY A 91 10.72 14.24 -11.40
CA GLY A 91 11.74 14.44 -10.37
C GLY A 91 11.19 14.96 -9.03
N PHE A 92 9.88 14.87 -8.81
CA PHE A 92 9.22 15.32 -7.58
C PHE A 92 9.78 14.61 -6.33
N PHE A 93 9.90 13.28 -6.37
CA PHE A 93 10.45 12.52 -5.24
C PHE A 93 11.92 12.85 -4.98
N ASN A 94 12.70 13.13 -6.03
CA ASN A 94 14.07 13.62 -5.89
C ASN A 94 14.09 14.97 -5.16
N TYR A 95 13.27 15.94 -5.56
CA TYR A 95 13.19 17.25 -4.90
C TYR A 95 12.82 17.13 -3.41
N ILE A 96 11.77 16.37 -3.09
CA ILE A 96 11.34 16.21 -1.69
C ILE A 96 12.39 15.45 -0.88
N SER A 97 13.06 14.45 -1.46
CA SER A 97 14.10 13.69 -0.74
C SER A 97 15.26 14.59 -0.29
N ILE A 98 15.68 15.53 -1.13
CA ILE A 98 16.75 16.48 -0.83
C ILE A 98 16.30 17.43 0.29
N LYS A 99 15.08 17.96 0.16
CA LYS A 99 14.50 18.86 1.16
C LYS A 99 14.36 18.16 2.52
N ALA A 100 13.89 16.91 2.52
CA ALA A 100 13.76 16.09 3.72
C ALA A 100 15.13 15.89 4.37
N ILE A 101 16.14 15.41 3.65
CA ILE A 101 17.49 15.19 4.20
C ILE A 101 18.09 16.49 4.76
N ASN A 102 17.93 17.61 4.05
CA ASN A 102 18.45 18.91 4.49
C ASN A 102 17.76 19.44 5.76
N LEU A 103 16.47 19.15 5.95
CA LEU A 103 15.74 19.52 7.16
C LEU A 103 16.29 18.82 8.41
N VAL A 104 16.87 17.62 8.27
CA VAL A 104 17.16 16.76 9.42
C VAL A 104 18.61 16.78 9.93
N LYS A 105 19.47 17.67 9.40
CA LYS A 105 20.84 17.90 9.89
C LYS A 105 21.62 16.61 10.24
N ASN A 106 21.57 15.62 9.36
CA ASN A 106 22.24 14.31 9.47
C ASN A 106 21.74 13.32 10.53
N ASN A 107 20.57 13.55 11.15
CA ASN A 107 20.01 12.64 12.14
C ASN A 107 18.95 11.69 11.55
N GLN A 108 19.23 10.39 11.47
CA GLN A 108 18.26 9.41 10.99
C GLN A 108 17.03 9.27 11.89
N TRP A 109 17.15 9.49 13.21
CA TRP A 109 16.02 9.49 14.14
C TRP A 109 14.98 10.55 13.82
N SER A 110 15.45 11.78 13.62
CA SER A 110 14.57 12.88 13.29
C SER A 110 13.89 12.65 11.94
N LEU A 111 14.57 12.02 10.97
CA LEU A 111 13.99 11.68 9.66
C LEU A 111 12.92 10.60 9.84
N PHE A 112 13.20 9.59 10.67
CA PHE A 112 12.29 8.51 11.00
C PHE A 112 10.99 9.05 11.61
N PHE A 113 11.07 9.91 12.62
CA PHE A 113 9.88 10.48 13.25
C PHE A 113 9.10 11.42 12.32
N ILE A 114 9.78 12.25 11.52
CA ILE A 114 9.10 13.11 10.53
C ILE A 114 8.28 12.25 9.56
N ILE A 115 8.87 11.20 8.99
CA ILE A 115 8.18 10.32 8.05
C ILE A 115 7.09 9.54 8.79
N TYR A 116 7.35 9.05 10.01
CA TYR A 116 6.37 8.33 10.81
C TYR A 116 5.11 9.16 11.04
N PHE A 117 5.23 10.40 11.51
CA PHE A 117 4.07 11.25 11.75
C PHE A 117 3.37 11.65 10.45
N LEU A 118 4.13 11.90 9.39
CA LEU A 118 3.56 12.20 8.07
C LEU A 118 2.72 11.03 7.53
N VAL A 119 3.27 9.81 7.56
CA VAL A 119 2.56 8.59 7.16
C VAL A 119 1.33 8.36 8.03
N ALA A 120 1.45 8.52 9.35
CA ALA A 120 0.33 8.37 10.27
C ALA A 120 -0.82 9.32 9.95
N ILE A 121 -0.53 10.62 9.83
CA ILE A 121 -1.53 11.65 9.51
C ILE A 121 -2.18 11.37 8.16
N LEU A 122 -1.38 11.13 7.11
CA LEU A 122 -1.91 10.85 5.78
C LEU A 122 -2.79 9.60 5.76
N THR A 123 -2.39 8.55 6.48
CA THR A 123 -3.13 7.29 6.51
C THR A 123 -4.44 7.38 7.30
N ILE A 124 -4.54 8.27 8.29
CA ILE A 124 -5.82 8.53 8.96
C ILE A 124 -6.85 9.08 7.96
N PHE A 125 -6.44 10.00 7.09
CA PHE A 125 -7.34 10.70 6.17
C PHE A 125 -7.47 10.06 4.78
N THR A 126 -6.63 9.07 4.47
CA THR A 126 -6.52 8.43 3.15
C THR A 126 -6.56 6.91 3.30
N SER A 127 -6.42 6.15 2.20
CA SER A 127 -6.23 4.70 2.27
C SER A 127 -4.77 4.32 2.58
N ASN A 128 -4.57 3.29 3.41
CA ASN A 128 -3.25 2.69 3.65
C ASN A 128 -2.54 2.31 2.34
N ASP A 129 -3.27 1.74 1.38
CA ASP A 129 -2.68 1.25 0.13
C ASP A 129 -2.12 2.41 -0.71
N ILE A 130 -2.81 3.56 -0.70
CA ILE A 130 -2.37 4.78 -1.41
C ILE A 130 -1.07 5.29 -0.80
N VAL A 131 -1.02 5.35 0.54
CA VAL A 131 0.16 5.85 1.26
C VAL A 131 1.35 4.94 0.98
N ILE A 132 1.17 3.62 1.10
CA ILE A 132 2.24 2.64 0.85
C ILE A 132 2.78 2.75 -0.58
N LEU A 133 1.89 2.76 -1.59
CA LEU A 133 2.31 2.84 -3.00
C LEU A 133 3.02 4.16 -3.33
N THR A 134 2.70 5.24 -2.61
CA THR A 134 3.29 6.57 -2.83
C THR A 134 4.61 6.75 -2.07
N PHE A 135 4.70 6.28 -0.83
CA PHE A 135 5.85 6.52 0.04
C PHE A 135 6.96 5.48 -0.15
N THR A 136 6.65 4.25 -0.55
CA THR A 136 7.66 3.23 -0.84
C THR A 136 8.71 3.69 -1.86
N PRO A 137 8.35 4.22 -3.06
CA PRO A 137 9.36 4.73 -3.99
C PRO A 137 10.11 5.93 -3.41
N PHE A 138 9.41 6.87 -2.76
CA PHE A 138 10.03 8.01 -2.08
C PHE A 138 11.10 7.57 -1.06
N ILE A 139 10.79 6.55 -0.24
CA ILE A 139 11.69 5.98 0.75
C ILE A 139 12.92 5.36 0.11
N CYS A 140 12.72 4.60 -0.97
CA CYS A 140 13.82 4.03 -1.74
C CYS A 140 14.74 5.12 -2.30
N TYR A 141 14.17 6.21 -2.82
CA TYR A 141 14.93 7.32 -3.38
C TYR A 141 15.74 8.08 -2.34
N PHE A 142 15.14 8.53 -1.22
CA PHE A 142 15.92 9.26 -0.22
C PHE A 142 16.95 8.36 0.45
N SER A 143 16.65 7.08 0.66
CA SER A 143 17.59 6.15 1.29
C SER A 143 18.81 5.93 0.39
N LYS A 144 18.58 5.79 -0.92
CA LYS A 144 19.65 5.72 -1.93
C LYS A 144 20.47 7.01 -1.98
N LYS A 145 19.82 8.18 -1.93
CA LYS A 145 20.50 9.49 -1.95
C LYS A 145 21.30 9.76 -0.67
N GLY A 146 20.74 9.47 0.49
CA GLY A 146 21.39 9.62 1.79
C GLY A 146 22.40 8.52 2.12
N LYS A 147 22.49 7.47 1.27
CA LYS A 147 23.26 6.24 1.50
C LYS A 147 22.96 5.61 2.87
N ILE A 148 21.68 5.56 3.23
CA ILE A 148 21.18 4.96 4.48
C ILE A 148 20.37 3.70 4.18
N ASN A 149 20.20 2.83 5.17
CA ASN A 149 19.41 1.62 5.01
C ASN A 149 17.93 1.99 4.82
N PRO A 150 17.25 1.57 3.72
CA PRO A 150 15.81 1.83 3.55
C PRO A 150 14.92 1.00 4.47
N ILE A 151 15.41 -0.13 5.01
CA ILE A 151 14.58 -1.11 5.73
C ILE A 151 13.82 -0.49 6.93
N PRO A 152 14.44 0.29 7.84
CA PRO A 152 13.73 0.94 8.94
C PRO A 152 12.51 1.73 8.49
N TYR A 153 12.65 2.45 7.39
CA TYR A 153 11.65 3.38 6.89
C TYR A 153 10.52 2.65 6.16
N LEU A 154 10.84 1.64 5.35
CA LEU A 154 9.85 0.81 4.63
C LEU A 154 9.01 -0.04 5.61
N VAL A 155 9.67 -0.68 6.58
CA VAL A 155 8.96 -1.49 7.58
C VAL A 155 8.12 -0.60 8.48
N MET A 156 8.64 0.57 8.87
CA MET A 156 7.87 1.55 9.63
C MET A 156 6.65 2.03 8.85
N GLU A 157 6.82 2.45 7.59
CA GLU A 157 5.74 2.90 6.72
C GLU A 157 4.64 1.83 6.64
N PHE A 158 5.02 0.59 6.35
CA PHE A 158 4.08 -0.51 6.20
C PHE A 158 3.28 -0.79 7.49
N ILE A 159 3.96 -0.87 8.63
CA ILE A 159 3.32 -1.13 9.93
C ILE A 159 2.45 0.06 10.34
N ASN A 160 2.95 1.28 10.19
CA ASN A 160 2.27 2.52 10.53
C ASN A 160 1.00 2.70 9.69
N ALA A 161 1.07 2.57 8.36
CA ALA A 161 -0.08 2.71 7.48
C ALA A 161 -1.18 1.67 7.79
N ASN A 162 -0.81 0.41 8.05
CA ASN A 162 -1.78 -0.60 8.45
C ASN A 162 -2.40 -0.33 9.82
N THR A 163 -1.64 0.25 10.75
CA THR A 163 -2.14 0.55 12.10
C THR A 163 -3.08 1.75 12.10
N TYR A 164 -2.69 2.87 11.49
CA TYR A 164 -3.48 4.10 11.55
C TYR A 164 -4.72 4.07 10.64
N SER A 165 -4.74 3.25 9.59
CA SER A 165 -5.93 3.06 8.75
C SER A 165 -7.09 2.39 9.48
N MET A 166 -6.83 1.76 10.63
CA MET A 166 -7.86 1.19 11.48
C MET A 166 -8.73 2.26 12.15
N LEU A 167 -8.25 3.50 12.30
CA LEU A 167 -8.92 4.55 13.06
C LEU A 167 -10.27 4.97 12.46
N LEU A 168 -10.29 5.18 11.14
CA LEU A 168 -11.49 5.61 10.41
C LEU A 168 -12.00 4.48 9.53
N SER A 169 -13.32 4.39 9.38
CA SER A 169 -13.92 3.35 8.53
C SER A 169 -13.52 3.51 7.06
N ILE A 170 -13.18 4.73 6.62
CA ILE A 170 -12.72 5.01 5.24
C ILE A 170 -11.24 4.70 5.01
N GLY A 171 -10.47 4.43 6.08
CA GLY A 171 -9.02 4.26 6.02
C GLY A 171 -8.55 3.02 5.25
N ASN A 172 -9.42 2.01 5.06
CA ASN A 172 -9.20 0.98 4.06
C ASN A 172 -10.53 0.36 3.57
N PRO A 173 -10.54 -0.31 2.39
CA PRO A 173 -11.76 -0.92 1.85
C PRO A 173 -12.42 -2.00 2.73
N THR A 174 -11.63 -2.77 3.49
CA THR A 174 -12.11 -3.78 4.44
C THR A 174 -12.92 -3.16 5.57
N ASN A 175 -12.48 -2.02 6.10
CA ASN A 175 -13.18 -1.29 7.16
C ASN A 175 -14.49 -0.70 6.65
N ILE A 176 -14.49 -0.17 5.41
CA ILE A 176 -15.71 0.30 4.75
C ILE A 176 -16.69 -0.86 4.60
N TYR A 177 -16.22 -2.01 4.13
CA TYR A 177 -17.05 -3.19 3.94
C TYR A 177 -17.67 -3.68 5.26
N LEU A 178 -16.86 -3.85 6.30
CA LEU A 178 -17.33 -4.26 7.63
C LEU A 178 -18.34 -3.28 8.20
N SER A 179 -18.04 -1.97 8.16
CA SER A 179 -18.96 -0.96 8.68
C SER A 179 -20.29 -0.93 7.92
N ALA A 180 -20.27 -1.12 6.59
CA ALA A 180 -21.48 -1.23 5.78
C ALA A 180 -22.27 -2.52 6.08
N SER A 181 -21.62 -3.68 6.16
CA SER A 181 -22.27 -4.97 6.41
C SER A 181 -22.95 -5.05 7.78
N PHE A 182 -22.36 -4.42 8.79
CA PHE A 182 -22.91 -4.40 10.16
C PHE A 182 -23.69 -3.12 10.47
N ASN A 183 -23.95 -2.26 9.48
CA ASN A 183 -24.63 -0.95 9.65
C ASN A 183 -24.03 -0.09 10.78
N ILE A 184 -22.71 -0.09 10.91
CA ILE A 184 -21.99 0.67 11.94
C ILE A 184 -21.81 2.10 11.43
N SER A 185 -22.33 3.09 12.18
CA SER A 185 -22.12 4.49 11.85
C SER A 185 -20.64 4.88 11.95
N PHE A 186 -20.21 5.86 11.15
CA PHE A 186 -18.84 6.37 11.15
C PHE A 186 -18.35 6.75 12.57
N LEU A 187 -19.18 7.47 13.32
CA LEU A 187 -18.82 7.93 14.67
C LEU A 187 -18.72 6.75 15.65
N THR A 188 -19.64 5.79 15.58
CA THR A 188 -19.57 4.57 16.41
C THR A 188 -18.32 3.76 16.11
N TYR A 189 -17.94 3.64 14.83
CA TYR A 189 -16.71 2.97 14.43
C TYR A 189 -15.48 3.68 15.01
N PHE A 190 -15.38 4.99 14.80
CA PHE A 190 -14.25 5.80 15.28
C PHE A 190 -14.05 5.67 16.80
N ILE A 191 -15.11 5.85 17.60
CA ILE A 191 -15.02 5.76 19.06
C ILE A 191 -14.55 4.38 19.51
N LYS A 192 -15.04 3.31 18.87
CA LYS A 192 -14.65 1.93 19.19
C LYS A 192 -13.22 1.61 18.77
N MET A 193 -12.75 2.18 17.67
CA MET A 193 -11.43 1.91 17.10
C MET A 193 -10.33 2.82 17.62
N LEU A 194 -10.67 3.93 18.27
CA LEU A 194 -9.70 4.89 18.82
C LEU A 194 -8.75 4.23 19.83
N ILE A 195 -9.29 3.51 20.83
CA ILE A 195 -8.47 2.87 21.87
C ILE A 195 -7.57 1.78 21.26
N PRO A 196 -8.09 0.79 20.49
CA PRO A 196 -7.25 -0.21 19.83
C PRO A 196 -6.14 0.40 18.96
N THR A 197 -6.46 1.45 18.19
CA THR A 197 -5.49 2.09 17.29
C THR A 197 -4.38 2.80 18.07
N LEU A 198 -4.71 3.49 19.16
CA LEU A 198 -3.70 4.11 20.03
C LEU A 198 -2.77 3.08 20.68
N PHE A 199 -3.31 1.99 21.22
CA PHE A 199 -2.48 0.93 21.80
C PHE A 199 -1.61 0.24 20.75
N ALA A 200 -2.17 -0.09 19.59
CA ALA A 200 -1.43 -0.71 18.50
C ALA A 200 -0.34 0.21 17.95
N SER A 201 -0.61 1.51 17.79
CA SER A 201 0.38 2.48 17.30
C SER A 201 1.52 2.69 18.30
N LEU A 202 1.22 2.79 19.60
CA LEU A 202 2.25 2.86 20.64
C LEU A 202 3.09 1.58 20.69
N ALA A 203 2.45 0.41 20.73
CA ALA A 203 3.14 -0.87 20.78
C ALA A 203 4.03 -1.09 19.55
N SER A 204 3.51 -0.83 18.35
CA SER A 204 4.27 -0.97 17.10
C SER A 204 5.41 0.04 17.01
N LEU A 205 5.21 1.30 17.41
CA LEU A 205 6.28 2.29 17.46
C LEU A 205 7.41 1.86 18.41
N LEU A 206 7.07 1.35 19.60
CA LEU A 206 8.06 0.84 20.55
C LEU A 206 8.87 -0.32 19.95
N VAL A 207 8.20 -1.28 19.31
CA VAL A 207 8.87 -2.40 18.64
C VAL A 207 9.79 -1.92 17.52
N LEU A 208 9.34 -0.97 16.70
CA LEU A 208 10.14 -0.38 15.62
C LEU A 208 11.38 0.34 16.16
N ILE A 209 11.23 1.13 17.23
CA ILE A 209 12.33 1.82 17.91
C ILE A 209 13.36 0.82 18.41
N ILE A 210 12.92 -0.28 19.05
CA ILE A 210 13.82 -1.31 19.58
C ILE A 210 14.55 -2.04 18.44
N LEU A 211 13.81 -2.44 17.41
CA LEU A 211 14.33 -3.23 16.29
C LEU A 211 15.36 -2.45 15.47
N PHE A 212 15.10 -1.17 15.20
CA PHE A 212 15.92 -0.35 14.30
C PHE A 212 16.84 0.64 15.01
N ARG A 213 16.96 0.57 16.35
CA ARG A 213 17.80 1.48 17.15
C ARG A 213 19.24 1.58 16.63
N SER A 214 19.85 0.44 16.31
CA SER A 214 21.25 0.36 15.86
C SER A 214 21.46 0.99 14.48
N GLU A 215 20.45 0.94 13.63
CA GLU A 215 20.49 1.49 12.27
C GLU A 215 20.25 2.99 12.27
N LEU A 216 19.26 3.44 13.04
CA LEU A 216 18.88 4.86 13.19
C LEU A 216 19.91 5.70 13.98
N ASN A 217 20.81 5.07 14.74
CA ASN A 217 21.92 5.75 15.39
C ASN A 217 23.06 6.13 14.43
N LYS A 218 23.07 5.62 13.20
CA LYS A 218 24.10 5.94 12.22
C LYS A 218 23.86 7.35 11.64
N PRO A 219 24.91 8.18 11.44
CA PRO A 219 24.73 9.48 10.81
C PRO A 219 24.29 9.31 9.36
N ILE A 220 23.46 10.22 8.87
CA ILE A 220 23.21 10.33 7.42
C ILE A 220 24.52 10.81 6.78
N SER A 221 24.98 10.13 5.73
CA SER A 221 26.22 10.52 5.06
C SER A 221 26.09 11.94 4.52
N ASN A 222 27.05 12.80 4.86
CA ASN A 222 27.05 14.23 4.58
C ASN A 222 27.37 14.49 3.10
N ILE A 223 26.46 14.08 2.22
CA ILE A 223 26.56 14.43 0.81
C ILE A 223 26.08 15.87 0.74
N LYS A 224 26.96 16.80 0.33
CA LYS A 224 26.51 18.09 -0.20
C LYS A 224 25.62 17.76 -1.39
N ILE A 225 24.32 17.63 -1.18
CA ILE A 225 23.39 17.34 -2.25
C ILE A 225 23.29 18.64 -3.03
N THR A 226 24.15 18.80 -4.03
CA THR A 226 23.97 19.80 -5.07
C THR A 226 22.58 19.57 -5.65
N GLU A 227 21.76 20.62 -5.70
CA GLU A 227 20.50 20.62 -6.41
C GLU A 227 20.80 20.14 -7.84
N ILE A 228 20.47 18.89 -8.13
CA ILE A 228 20.48 18.43 -9.52
C ILE A 228 19.29 19.17 -10.11
N PRO A 229 19.49 20.07 -11.10
CA PRO A 229 18.40 20.81 -11.69
C PRO A 229 17.35 19.79 -12.15
N LEU A 230 16.08 20.08 -11.85
CA LEU A 230 14.95 19.33 -12.41
C LEU A 230 15.30 19.06 -13.87
N LYS A 231 15.32 17.78 -14.25
CA LYS A 231 15.77 17.34 -15.56
C LYS A 231 15.01 18.20 -16.58
N ASN A 232 15.69 19.19 -17.19
CA ASN A 232 15.14 19.95 -18.29
C ASN A 232 15.07 18.95 -19.45
N LYS A 233 14.04 18.09 -19.42
CA LYS A 233 13.56 17.45 -20.63
C LYS A 233 12.91 18.60 -21.39
N ASN A 234 13.69 19.22 -22.26
CA ASN A 234 13.15 20.05 -23.32
C ASN A 234 12.22 19.14 -24.11
N TRP A 235 10.91 19.33 -23.94
CA TRP A 235 9.89 18.76 -24.81
C TRP A 235 9.83 19.59 -26.07
#